data_AF-A0A503WPH8-F1
#
_entry.id   AF-A0A503WPH8-F1
#
_cell.length_a   1.000
_cell.length_b   1.000
_cell.length_c   1.000
_cell.angle_alpha   90.00
_cell.angle_beta   90.00
_cell.angle_gamma   90.00
#
_symmetry.space_group_name_H-M   'P 1'
#
loop_
_entity.id
_entity.type
_entity.pdbx_description
1 polymer ?
#
loop_
_entity_poly.entity_id
_entity_poly.type
_entity_poly.pdbx_seq_one_letter_code
_entity_poly.pdbx_strand_id
1 'polypeptide(L)'
;MIEGLVDRIYEAAFVPEIWPDVFDRLSDLSNSAGGGLGLFDERLEPTLIASELIQPVLEGIAAEGGFKTSSVTSLLMTLPPPPAFVYDADYFPSEALEANRTRLDRTRPMGIGGEIGTFIPLPTGELLLFVMERWLTNDRPSREELDRLNLMRPHLARSGLIGARLRLERARAATEALTTIGLPAAVMTSKGRVLSSNRLLEALPQVFVPTAFDGLAIADAEANRLFQQTTTYGTDVEMPVRSIPIPPGEDRDAMIVHIIPLRRLAHELFSGADMLIAATALNPTNLVPSPTVLTGLFDLTPAEARLAAALSAGDNLKAVAARTNITYSTARTYLERIFAKTGTHHQAQLVALLKGAQAPVNPSKGN
;
A
#
# COMPACT_ATOMS: atom_id res chain seq x y z
N MET A 1 6.63 11.80 -36.05
CA MET A 1 5.89 12.15 -34.80
C MET A 1 5.23 10.93 -34.16
N ILE A 2 4.53 10.07 -34.90
CA ILE A 2 3.84 8.89 -34.34
C ILE A 2 4.81 7.76 -33.94
N GLU A 3 5.85 7.46 -34.74
CA GLU A 3 6.80 6.36 -34.41
C GLU A 3 7.51 6.57 -33.07
N GLY A 4 7.97 7.79 -32.78
CA GLY A 4 8.61 8.10 -31.49
C GLY A 4 7.65 8.10 -30.29
N LEU A 5 6.33 8.22 -30.51
CA LEU A 5 5.34 8.11 -29.44
C LEU A 5 5.11 6.64 -29.06
N VAL A 6 5.09 5.74 -30.04
CA VAL A 6 4.94 4.29 -29.78
C VAL A 6 6.09 3.77 -28.92
N ASP A 7 7.33 4.14 -29.24
CA ASP A 7 8.50 3.74 -28.45
C ASP A 7 8.41 4.29 -27.01
N ARG A 8 8.01 5.55 -26.86
CA ARG A 8 7.80 6.19 -25.55
C ARG A 8 6.73 5.49 -24.72
N ILE A 9 5.62 5.06 -25.35
CA ILE A 9 4.56 4.27 -24.71
C ILE A 9 5.10 2.96 -24.16
N TYR A 10 5.99 2.28 -24.90
CA TYR A 10 6.60 1.04 -24.43
C TYR A 10 7.61 1.26 -23.32
N GLU A 11 8.44 2.30 -23.44
CA GLU A 11 9.38 2.69 -22.40
C GLU A 11 8.64 3.00 -21.08
N ALA A 12 7.48 3.64 -21.15
CA ALA A 12 6.66 4.00 -20.00
C ALA A 12 6.10 2.78 -19.23
N ALA A 13 6.06 1.59 -19.86
CA ALA A 13 5.74 0.35 -19.17
C ALA A 13 6.82 -0.05 -18.14
N PHE A 14 8.06 0.36 -18.37
CA PHE A 14 9.22 0.03 -17.53
C PHE A 14 9.62 1.18 -16.60
N VAL A 15 9.38 2.42 -17.06
CA VAL A 15 9.73 3.68 -16.39
C VAL A 15 8.44 4.52 -16.26
N PRO A 16 7.61 4.30 -15.23
CA PRO A 16 6.32 4.98 -15.10
C PRO A 16 6.41 6.51 -15.04
N GLU A 17 7.57 7.06 -14.67
CA GLU A 17 7.83 8.49 -14.50
C GLU A 17 7.73 9.27 -15.82
N ILE A 18 7.78 8.58 -16.96
CA ILE A 18 7.66 9.22 -18.29
C ILE A 18 6.23 9.22 -18.84
N TRP A 19 5.26 8.65 -18.14
CA TRP A 19 3.84 8.71 -18.53
C TRP A 19 3.30 10.14 -18.73
N PRO A 20 3.64 11.15 -17.90
CA PRO A 20 3.20 12.53 -18.12
C PRO A 20 3.55 13.06 -19.51
N ASP A 21 4.77 12.81 -20.00
CA ASP A 21 5.16 13.21 -21.36
C ASP A 21 4.40 12.44 -22.44
N VAL A 22 4.13 11.15 -22.23
CA VAL A 22 3.28 10.36 -23.13
C VAL A 22 1.89 10.98 -23.22
N PHE A 23 1.32 11.44 -22.11
CA PHE A 23 0.03 12.13 -22.10
C PHE A 23 0.08 13.48 -22.79
N ASP A 24 1.15 14.26 -22.64
CA ASP A 24 1.30 15.53 -23.36
C ASP A 24 1.30 15.29 -24.87
N ARG A 25 2.02 14.28 -25.35
CA ARG A 25 2.06 13.92 -26.79
C ARG A 25 0.73 13.36 -27.31
N LEU A 26 0.04 12.57 -26.50
CA LEU A 26 -1.31 12.09 -26.85
C LEU A 26 -2.30 13.24 -26.87
N SER A 27 -2.15 14.21 -25.96
CA SER A 27 -2.98 15.41 -25.91
C SER A 27 -2.76 16.30 -27.13
N ASP A 28 -1.51 16.48 -27.57
CA ASP A 28 -1.20 17.17 -28.83
C ASP A 28 -1.81 16.45 -30.05
N LEU A 29 -1.76 15.11 -30.06
CA LEU A 29 -2.29 14.30 -31.16
C LEU A 29 -3.81 14.45 -31.30
N SER A 30 -4.51 14.59 -30.17
CA SER A 30 -5.96 14.73 -30.12
C SER A 30 -6.44 16.16 -29.94
N ASN A 31 -5.58 17.16 -29.76
CA ASN A 31 -5.95 18.54 -29.40
C ASN A 31 -6.70 18.65 -28.04
N SER A 32 -6.21 17.91 -27.05
CA SER A 32 -6.78 17.85 -25.69
C SER A 32 -5.99 18.74 -24.72
N ALA A 33 -6.59 19.03 -23.56
CA ALA A 33 -5.99 19.82 -22.48
C ALA A 33 -4.92 19.05 -21.70
N GLY A 34 -5.11 17.75 -21.59
CA GLY A 34 -4.22 16.85 -20.88
C GLY A 34 -4.77 15.43 -20.95
N GLY A 35 -4.09 14.52 -20.27
CA GLY A 35 -4.53 13.14 -20.22
C GLY A 35 -4.04 12.42 -18.99
N GLY A 36 -4.55 11.22 -18.79
CA GLY A 36 -4.15 10.38 -17.69
C GLY A 36 -4.45 8.91 -17.92
N LEU A 37 -3.89 8.12 -17.02
CA LEU A 37 -4.08 6.71 -16.87
C LEU A 37 -4.60 6.44 -15.45
N GLY A 38 -5.67 5.67 -15.37
CA GLY A 38 -6.13 5.05 -14.14
C GLY A 38 -6.05 3.53 -14.24
N LEU A 39 -5.46 2.89 -13.24
CA LEU A 39 -5.55 1.45 -13.06
C LEU A 39 -6.52 1.16 -11.92
N PHE A 40 -7.70 0.69 -12.29
CA PHE A 40 -8.79 0.40 -11.38
C PHE A 40 -8.81 -1.08 -11.01
N ASP A 41 -8.99 -1.32 -9.72
CA ASP A 41 -9.26 -2.64 -9.15
C ASP A 41 -10.48 -2.45 -8.25
N GLU A 42 -11.43 -3.39 -8.24
CA GLU A 42 -12.67 -3.26 -7.45
C GLU A 42 -12.41 -3.05 -5.94
N ARG A 43 -11.22 -3.41 -5.46
CA ARG A 43 -10.89 -3.49 -4.03
C ARG A 43 -9.83 -2.47 -3.62
N LEU A 44 -8.90 -2.13 -4.52
CA LEU A 44 -7.81 -1.21 -4.23
C LEU A 44 -8.17 0.23 -4.59
N GLU A 45 -7.46 1.18 -3.99
CA GLU A 45 -7.50 2.54 -4.53
C GLU A 45 -6.87 2.53 -5.92
N PRO A 46 -7.43 3.29 -6.88
CA PRO A 46 -6.89 3.32 -8.22
C PRO A 46 -5.49 3.94 -8.20
N THR A 47 -4.58 3.36 -8.98
CA THR A 47 -3.31 4.03 -9.30
C THR A 47 -3.59 5.05 -10.40
N LEU A 48 -3.26 6.31 -10.15
CA LEU A 48 -3.55 7.43 -11.06
C LEU A 48 -2.24 8.10 -11.46
N ILE A 49 -2.03 8.28 -12.76
CA ILE A 49 -0.91 9.03 -13.32
C ILE A 49 -1.49 9.92 -14.41
N ALA A 50 -1.18 11.21 -14.40
CA ALA A 50 -1.68 12.15 -15.39
C ALA A 50 -0.63 13.19 -15.81
N SER A 51 -0.96 13.96 -16.84
CA SER A 51 -0.19 15.14 -17.22
C SER A 51 -0.23 16.19 -16.11
N GLU A 52 0.72 17.12 -16.15
CA GLU A 52 0.92 18.13 -15.08
C GLU A 52 -0.35 18.94 -14.78
N LEU A 53 -1.14 19.28 -15.80
CA LEU A 53 -2.40 20.01 -15.65
C LEU A 53 -3.48 19.20 -14.91
N ILE A 54 -3.52 17.89 -15.12
CA ILE A 54 -4.61 17.00 -14.68
C ILE A 54 -4.28 16.30 -13.36
N GLN A 55 -3.01 16.08 -13.06
CA GLN A 55 -2.56 15.40 -11.85
C GLN A 55 -3.18 15.96 -10.54
N PRO A 56 -3.19 17.29 -10.29
CA PRO A 56 -3.79 17.84 -9.06
C PRO A 56 -5.30 17.60 -8.97
N VAL A 57 -5.99 17.52 -10.11
CA VAL A 57 -7.44 17.24 -10.16
C VAL A 57 -7.69 15.80 -9.71
N LEU A 58 -6.95 14.83 -10.25
CA LEU A 58 -7.09 13.41 -9.89
C LEU A 58 -6.74 13.14 -8.43
N GLU A 59 -5.67 13.75 -7.92
CA GLU A 59 -5.25 13.63 -6.51
C GLU A 59 -6.34 14.13 -5.57
N GLY A 60 -6.95 15.28 -5.86
CA GLY A 60 -8.02 15.81 -5.03
C GLY A 60 -9.30 14.96 -5.06
N ILE A 61 -9.63 14.32 -6.18
CA ILE A 61 -10.76 13.37 -6.26
C ILE A 61 -10.45 12.12 -5.43
N ALA A 62 -9.23 11.58 -5.54
CA ALA A 62 -8.82 10.40 -4.80
C ALA A 62 -8.86 10.65 -3.29
N ALA A 63 -8.38 11.81 -2.83
CA ALA A 63 -8.40 12.21 -1.42
C ALA A 63 -9.81 12.26 -0.82
N GLU A 64 -10.82 12.57 -1.62
CA GLU A 64 -12.23 12.64 -1.21
C GLU A 64 -12.99 11.33 -1.46
N GLY A 65 -12.32 10.28 -1.96
CA GLY A 65 -12.95 9.02 -2.36
C GLY A 65 -13.90 9.16 -3.55
N GLY A 66 -13.77 10.23 -4.34
CA GLY A 66 -14.72 10.61 -5.39
C GLY A 66 -14.88 9.58 -6.49
N PHE A 67 -13.86 8.74 -6.75
CA PHE A 67 -13.98 7.65 -7.72
C PHE A 67 -14.97 6.58 -7.31
N LYS A 68 -15.14 6.30 -6.01
CA LYS A 68 -16.10 5.28 -5.53
C LYS A 68 -17.53 5.79 -5.51
N THR A 69 -17.71 7.10 -5.36
CA THR A 69 -19.03 7.75 -5.29
C THR A 69 -19.49 8.28 -6.65
N SER A 70 -18.62 8.26 -7.66
CA SER A 70 -18.92 8.67 -9.03
C SER A 70 -19.82 7.64 -9.74
N SER A 71 -20.95 8.14 -10.26
CA SER A 71 -21.85 7.39 -11.13
C SER A 71 -21.16 6.97 -12.43
N VAL A 72 -20.31 7.83 -12.99
CA VAL A 72 -19.53 7.55 -14.21
C VAL A 72 -18.52 6.43 -13.95
N THR A 73 -17.82 6.44 -12.82
CA THR A 73 -16.90 5.34 -12.45
C THR A 73 -17.65 4.03 -12.17
N SER A 74 -18.86 4.10 -11.62
CA SER A 74 -19.68 2.89 -11.43
C SER A 74 -20.17 2.31 -12.77
N LEU A 75 -20.58 3.16 -13.71
CA LEU A 75 -20.96 2.77 -15.06
C LEU A 75 -19.76 2.22 -15.85
N LEU A 76 -18.60 2.83 -15.69
CA LEU A 76 -17.33 2.37 -16.25
C LEU A 76 -17.05 0.89 -15.91
N MET A 77 -17.30 0.47 -14.67
CA MET A 77 -17.03 -0.89 -14.21
C MET A 77 -18.10 -1.91 -14.65
N THR A 78 -19.24 -1.47 -15.20
CA THR A 78 -20.37 -2.33 -15.54
C THR A 78 -20.67 -2.40 -17.04
N LEU A 79 -20.36 -1.35 -17.79
CA LEU A 79 -20.60 -1.29 -19.23
C LEU A 79 -19.47 -2.00 -20.01
N PRO A 80 -19.80 -2.78 -21.06
CA PRO A 80 -18.81 -3.47 -21.86
C PRO A 80 -17.95 -2.45 -22.63
N PRO A 81 -16.62 -2.49 -22.49
CA PRO A 81 -15.76 -1.47 -23.04
C PRO A 81 -15.67 -1.58 -24.58
N PRO A 82 -15.89 -0.49 -25.33
CA PRO A 82 -15.68 -0.50 -26.76
C PRO A 82 -14.20 -0.71 -27.08
N PRO A 83 -13.85 -1.43 -28.18
CA PRO A 83 -12.47 -1.65 -28.57
C PRO A 83 -11.83 -0.42 -29.24
N ALA A 84 -12.21 0.79 -28.81
CA ALA A 84 -11.82 2.07 -29.37
C ALA A 84 -11.73 3.15 -28.28
N PHE A 85 -11.13 4.28 -28.62
CA PHE A 85 -11.37 5.54 -27.93
C PHE A 85 -12.78 6.04 -28.26
N VAL A 86 -13.52 6.44 -27.24
CA VAL A 86 -14.87 6.97 -27.34
C VAL A 86 -14.98 8.30 -26.63
N TYR A 87 -15.80 9.18 -27.19
CA TYR A 87 -16.20 10.40 -26.50
C TYR A 87 -17.24 10.05 -25.44
N ASP A 88 -17.05 10.56 -24.23
CA ASP A 88 -17.84 10.20 -23.07
C ASP A 88 -19.34 10.49 -23.23
N ALA A 89 -19.71 11.60 -23.90
CA ALA A 89 -21.11 11.93 -24.19
C ALA A 89 -21.78 11.00 -25.22
N ASP A 90 -21.00 10.22 -25.97
CA ASP A 90 -21.51 9.18 -26.87
C ASP A 90 -21.60 7.80 -26.19
N TYR A 91 -21.04 7.65 -24.99
CA TYR A 91 -20.92 6.37 -24.29
C TYR A 91 -21.74 6.30 -22.99
N PHE A 92 -21.72 7.36 -22.18
CA PHE A 92 -22.44 7.42 -20.91
C PHE A 92 -23.80 8.12 -21.05
N PRO A 93 -24.80 7.75 -20.23
CA PRO A 93 -26.06 8.49 -20.14
C PRO A 93 -25.83 9.95 -19.75
N SER A 94 -26.59 10.87 -20.36
CA SER A 94 -26.49 12.31 -20.10
C SER A 94 -26.64 12.64 -18.62
N GLU A 95 -27.54 11.96 -17.91
CA GLU A 95 -27.80 12.18 -16.49
C GLU A 95 -26.56 11.87 -15.63
N ALA A 96 -25.78 10.86 -16.01
CA ALA A 96 -24.56 10.50 -15.30
C ALA A 96 -23.47 11.56 -15.50
N LEU A 97 -23.35 12.12 -16.70
CA LEU A 97 -22.39 13.18 -17.02
C LEU A 97 -22.79 14.52 -16.39
N GLU A 98 -24.08 14.84 -16.37
CA GLU A 98 -24.61 16.05 -15.72
C GLU A 98 -24.46 16.02 -14.20
N ALA A 99 -24.53 14.83 -13.58
CA ALA A 99 -24.29 14.65 -12.16
C ALA A 99 -22.80 14.54 -11.77
N ASN A 100 -21.88 14.54 -12.75
CA ASN A 100 -20.46 14.33 -12.49
C ASN A 100 -19.81 15.57 -11.82
N ARG A 101 -19.73 15.53 -10.49
CA ARG A 101 -19.15 16.61 -9.67
C ARG A 101 -17.70 16.92 -9.97
N THR A 102 -16.90 15.90 -10.31
CA THR A 102 -15.52 16.12 -10.78
C THR A 102 -15.50 17.09 -11.94
N ARG A 103 -16.38 16.87 -12.92
CA ARG A 103 -16.45 17.73 -14.10
C ARG A 103 -16.94 19.13 -13.78
N LEU A 104 -18.05 19.22 -13.03
CA LEU A 104 -18.69 20.50 -12.72
C LEU A 104 -17.83 21.40 -11.85
N ASP A 105 -17.22 20.84 -10.80
CA ASP A 105 -16.62 21.61 -9.73
C ASP A 105 -15.09 21.77 -9.93
N ARG A 106 -14.43 20.88 -10.69
CA ARG A 106 -12.97 20.87 -10.85
C ARG A 106 -12.51 21.17 -12.28
N THR A 107 -12.98 20.45 -13.29
CA THR A 107 -12.42 20.57 -14.65
C THR A 107 -13.05 21.72 -15.45
N ARG A 108 -14.38 21.92 -15.39
CA ARG A 108 -15.04 23.05 -16.10
C ARG A 108 -14.50 24.43 -15.74
N PRO A 109 -14.25 24.77 -14.47
CA PRO A 109 -13.63 26.06 -14.11
C PRO A 109 -12.24 26.27 -14.72
N MET A 110 -11.54 25.18 -15.06
CA MET A 110 -10.23 25.21 -15.72
C MET A 110 -10.31 25.32 -17.25
N GLY A 111 -11.52 25.42 -17.82
CA GLY A 111 -11.71 25.43 -19.26
C GLY A 111 -11.76 24.05 -19.90
N ILE A 112 -11.89 22.98 -19.11
CA ILE A 112 -11.89 21.59 -19.55
C ILE A 112 -13.33 21.05 -19.62
N GLY A 113 -13.64 20.34 -20.72
CA GLY A 113 -14.98 19.88 -21.09
C GLY A 113 -15.20 18.39 -20.81
N GLY A 114 -15.57 17.65 -21.85
CA GLY A 114 -15.75 16.22 -21.85
C GLY A 114 -14.43 15.46 -22.02
N GLU A 115 -14.55 14.16 -22.24
CA GLU A 115 -13.43 13.22 -22.15
C GLU A 115 -13.44 12.27 -23.35
N ILE A 116 -12.24 11.96 -23.86
CA ILE A 116 -12.04 10.83 -24.77
C ILE A 116 -11.37 9.71 -24.00
N GLY A 117 -12.07 8.60 -23.82
CA GLY A 117 -11.60 7.47 -23.01
C GLY A 117 -11.42 6.19 -23.81
N THR A 118 -10.47 5.36 -23.40
CA THR A 118 -10.48 3.93 -23.76
C THR A 118 -10.19 3.06 -22.55
N PHE A 119 -10.79 1.88 -22.56
CA PHE A 119 -10.78 0.93 -21.45
C PHE A 119 -10.17 -0.39 -21.91
N ILE A 120 -9.28 -0.94 -21.10
CA ILE A 120 -8.53 -2.14 -21.40
C ILE A 120 -8.60 -3.05 -20.18
N PRO A 121 -9.47 -4.07 -20.19
CA PRO A 121 -9.48 -5.07 -19.12
C PRO A 121 -8.20 -5.89 -19.19
N LEU A 122 -7.55 -6.07 -18.04
CA LEU A 122 -6.34 -6.87 -17.91
C LEU A 122 -6.66 -8.31 -17.49
N PRO A 123 -5.85 -9.31 -17.89
CA PRO A 123 -6.04 -10.70 -17.46
C PRO A 123 -5.95 -10.92 -15.94
N THR A 124 -5.38 -9.96 -15.23
CA THR A 124 -5.22 -9.92 -13.77
C THR A 124 -6.48 -9.44 -13.05
N GLY A 125 -7.51 -9.01 -13.77
CA GLY A 125 -8.79 -8.54 -13.22
C GLY A 125 -8.88 -7.03 -13.03
N GLU A 126 -7.78 -6.30 -13.20
CA GLU A 126 -7.77 -4.83 -13.18
C GLU A 126 -8.30 -4.24 -14.50
N LEU A 127 -8.82 -3.01 -14.45
CA LEU A 127 -9.23 -2.22 -15.61
C LEU A 127 -8.29 -1.03 -15.80
N LEU A 128 -7.60 -0.98 -16.94
CA LEU A 128 -6.86 0.20 -17.34
C LEU A 128 -7.78 1.17 -18.09
N LEU A 129 -7.74 2.43 -17.69
CA LEU A 129 -8.44 3.54 -18.31
C LEU A 129 -7.41 4.57 -18.78
N PHE A 130 -7.39 4.88 -20.07
CA PHE A 130 -6.70 6.05 -20.61
C PHE A 130 -7.72 7.12 -20.99
N VAL A 131 -7.55 8.34 -20.50
CA VAL A 131 -8.45 9.47 -20.75
C VAL A 131 -7.68 10.67 -21.26
N MET A 132 -8.21 11.32 -22.29
CA MET A 132 -7.78 12.63 -22.76
C MET A 132 -8.88 13.65 -22.47
N GLU A 133 -8.55 14.66 -21.68
CA GLU A 133 -9.43 15.74 -21.21
C GLU A 133 -9.59 16.81 -22.30
N ARG A 134 -10.80 17.10 -22.76
CA ARG A 134 -11.02 18.05 -23.86
C ARG A 134 -11.02 19.49 -23.39
N TRP A 135 -10.62 20.44 -24.24
CA TRP A 135 -10.92 21.85 -23.95
C TRP A 135 -12.40 22.11 -24.18
N LEU A 136 -13.03 22.98 -23.38
CA LEU A 136 -14.41 23.42 -23.62
C LEU A 136 -14.58 24.08 -25.00
N THR A 137 -13.53 24.71 -25.51
CA THR A 137 -13.53 25.37 -26.82
C THR A 137 -13.50 24.40 -28.01
N ASN A 138 -13.14 23.14 -27.78
CA ASN A 138 -13.05 22.10 -28.82
C ASN A 138 -13.59 20.74 -28.34
N ASP A 139 -14.61 20.78 -27.47
CA ASP A 139 -15.02 19.67 -26.62
C ASP A 139 -15.25 18.36 -27.40
N ARG A 140 -16.21 18.36 -28.34
CA ARG A 140 -16.49 17.17 -29.15
C ARG A 140 -15.35 16.92 -30.16
N PRO A 141 -14.70 15.74 -30.14
CA PRO A 141 -13.63 15.43 -31.07
C PRO A 141 -14.16 15.14 -32.48
N SER A 142 -13.32 15.45 -33.46
CA SER A 142 -13.46 15.00 -34.84
C SER A 142 -13.16 13.50 -34.97
N ARG A 143 -13.65 12.89 -36.07
CA ARG A 143 -13.31 11.51 -36.41
C ARG A 143 -11.81 11.31 -36.59
N GLU A 144 -11.12 12.29 -37.17
CA GLU A 144 -9.68 12.21 -37.40
C GLU A 144 -8.88 12.18 -36.09
N GLU A 145 -9.25 13.00 -35.09
CA GLU A 145 -8.64 12.96 -33.76
C GLU A 145 -8.85 11.59 -33.07
N LEU A 146 -10.07 11.03 -33.16
CA LEU A 146 -10.37 9.70 -32.63
C LEU A 146 -9.58 8.60 -33.36
N ASP A 147 -9.48 8.66 -34.69
CA ASP A 147 -8.75 7.68 -35.49
C ASP A 147 -7.26 7.67 -35.15
N ARG A 148 -6.66 8.86 -34.94
CA ARG A 148 -5.26 8.98 -34.49
C ARG A 148 -5.02 8.35 -33.12
N LEU A 149 -5.91 8.58 -32.15
CA LEU A 149 -5.83 7.92 -30.83
C LEU A 149 -6.04 6.40 -30.95
N ASN A 150 -6.96 5.95 -31.80
CA ASN A 150 -7.23 4.54 -32.04
C ASN A 150 -6.02 3.79 -32.61
N LEU A 151 -5.17 4.45 -33.41
CA LEU A 151 -3.88 3.87 -33.83
C LEU A 151 -2.96 3.57 -32.64
N MET A 152 -3.02 4.35 -31.56
CA MET A 152 -2.19 4.17 -30.36
C MET A 152 -2.74 3.12 -29.39
N ARG A 153 -4.06 2.88 -29.41
CA ARG A 153 -4.74 1.96 -28.49
C ARG A 153 -4.08 0.56 -28.37
N PRO A 154 -3.69 -0.13 -29.45
CA PRO A 154 -3.03 -1.44 -29.34
C PRO A 154 -1.65 -1.38 -28.66
N HIS A 155 -0.95 -0.24 -28.74
CA HIS A 155 0.33 -0.03 -28.07
C HIS A 155 0.12 0.26 -26.58
N LEU A 156 -0.87 1.09 -26.24
CA LEU A 156 -1.29 1.36 -24.85
C LEU A 156 -1.73 0.08 -24.14
N ALA A 157 -2.53 -0.77 -24.79
CA ALA A 157 -2.96 -2.05 -24.24
C ALA A 157 -1.79 -3.01 -23.95
N ARG A 158 -0.84 -3.11 -24.88
CA ARG A 158 0.36 -3.96 -24.70
C ARG A 158 1.28 -3.40 -23.60
N SER A 159 1.51 -2.09 -23.59
CA SER A 159 2.31 -1.41 -22.56
C SER A 159 1.70 -1.59 -21.17
N GLY A 160 0.39 -1.37 -21.03
CA GLY A 160 -0.35 -1.59 -19.80
C GLY A 160 -0.28 -3.03 -19.28
N LEU A 161 -0.42 -4.02 -20.16
CA LEU A 161 -0.26 -5.44 -19.81
C LEU A 161 1.15 -5.76 -19.30
N ILE A 162 2.19 -5.23 -19.96
CA ILE A 162 3.59 -5.41 -19.56
C ILE A 162 3.81 -4.77 -18.19
N GLY A 163 3.35 -3.53 -17.99
CA GLY A 163 3.47 -2.81 -16.71
C GLY A 163 2.82 -3.57 -15.56
N ALA A 164 1.58 -4.04 -15.74
CA ALA A 164 0.86 -4.83 -14.73
C ALA A 164 1.58 -6.14 -14.38
N ARG A 165 2.06 -6.87 -15.39
CA ARG A 165 2.84 -8.12 -15.19
C ARG A 165 4.16 -7.86 -14.46
N LEU A 166 4.89 -6.82 -14.85
CA LEU A 166 6.17 -6.48 -14.23
C LEU A 166 5.99 -6.08 -12.76
N ARG A 167 4.92 -5.35 -12.45
CA ARG A 167 4.55 -4.97 -11.09
C ARG A 167 4.27 -6.21 -10.22
N LEU A 168 3.54 -7.19 -10.72
CA LEU A 168 3.32 -8.46 -10.01
C LEU A 168 4.64 -9.22 -9.76
N GLU A 169 5.50 -9.32 -10.77
CA GLU A 169 6.78 -10.04 -10.64
C GLU A 169 7.76 -9.32 -9.70
N ARG A 170 7.78 -7.98 -9.68
CA ARG A 170 8.58 -7.20 -8.72
C ARG A 170 8.11 -7.45 -7.27
N ALA A 171 6.79 -7.46 -7.02
CA ALA A 171 6.25 -7.77 -5.68
C ALA A 171 6.70 -9.16 -5.19
N ARG A 172 6.63 -10.17 -6.07
CA ARG A 172 7.08 -11.54 -5.79
C ARG A 172 8.59 -11.63 -5.55
N ALA A 173 9.38 -10.98 -6.40
CA ALA A 173 10.84 -10.98 -6.25
C ALA A 173 11.27 -10.35 -4.92
N ALA A 174 10.58 -9.28 -4.50
CA ALA A 174 10.88 -8.58 -3.26
C ALA A 174 10.55 -9.43 -2.01
N THR A 175 9.44 -10.17 -2.00
CA THR A 175 9.11 -11.10 -0.90
C THR A 175 10.00 -12.34 -0.91
N GLU A 176 10.44 -12.81 -2.08
CA GLU A 176 11.36 -13.95 -2.19
C GLU A 176 12.79 -13.61 -1.74
N ALA A 177 13.23 -12.36 -1.91
CA ALA A 177 14.48 -11.90 -1.33
C ALA A 177 14.49 -12.05 0.21
N LEU A 178 13.35 -11.83 0.87
CA LEU A 178 13.20 -12.02 2.33
C LEU A 178 13.25 -13.49 2.74
N THR A 179 12.81 -14.41 1.86
CA THR A 179 12.98 -15.86 2.06
C THR A 179 14.46 -16.25 2.17
N THR A 180 15.33 -15.61 1.39
CA THR A 180 16.77 -15.92 1.36
C THR A 180 17.46 -15.62 2.71
N ILE A 181 16.95 -14.65 3.46
CA ILE A 181 17.43 -14.32 4.82
C ILE A 181 16.61 -15.00 5.92
N GLY A 182 15.71 -15.92 5.57
CA GLY A 182 14.92 -16.70 6.52
C GLY A 182 13.78 -15.93 7.18
N LEU A 183 13.27 -14.86 6.54
CA LEU A 183 12.22 -14.02 7.11
C LEU A 183 10.84 -14.33 6.49
N PRO A 184 9.90 -14.93 7.25
CA PRO A 184 8.49 -14.99 6.87
C PRO A 184 7.92 -13.60 6.63
N ALA A 185 7.43 -13.33 5.42
CA ALA A 185 6.97 -11.99 5.07
C ALA A 185 5.86 -11.97 4.02
N ALA A 186 5.06 -10.89 4.06
CA ALA A 186 4.08 -10.55 3.04
C ALA A 186 4.01 -9.04 2.83
N VAL A 187 3.71 -8.62 1.62
CA VAL A 187 3.43 -7.23 1.26
C VAL A 187 1.96 -7.05 0.99
N MET A 188 1.41 -5.94 1.46
CA MET A 188 -0.02 -5.68 1.42
C MET A 188 -0.33 -4.20 1.22
N THR A 189 -1.57 -3.94 0.84
CA THR A 189 -2.12 -2.59 0.77
C THR A 189 -2.56 -2.12 2.16
N SER A 190 -2.76 -0.82 2.29
CA SER A 190 -3.23 -0.13 3.50
C SER A 190 -4.54 -0.71 4.03
N LYS A 191 -5.37 -1.28 3.15
CA LYS A 191 -6.64 -1.95 3.51
C LYS A 191 -6.47 -3.41 3.94
N GLY A 192 -5.24 -3.93 4.04
CA GLY A 192 -4.95 -5.29 4.49
C GLY A 192 -5.06 -6.39 3.41
N ARG A 193 -5.13 -6.01 2.11
CA ARG A 193 -5.09 -6.98 1.00
C ARG A 193 -3.65 -7.41 0.73
N VAL A 194 -3.38 -8.70 0.76
CA VAL A 194 -2.08 -9.28 0.43
C VAL A 194 -1.83 -9.20 -1.08
N LEU A 195 -0.75 -8.53 -1.47
CA LEU A 195 -0.29 -8.48 -2.86
C LEU A 195 0.65 -9.64 -3.17
N SER A 196 1.50 -10.02 -2.22
CA SER A 196 2.37 -11.20 -2.30
C SER A 196 2.80 -11.62 -0.90
N SER A 197 2.84 -12.93 -0.67
CA SER A 197 3.48 -13.57 0.48
C SER A 197 4.64 -14.43 0.01
N ASN A 198 5.56 -14.74 0.92
CA ASN A 198 6.58 -15.73 0.67
C ASN A 198 6.25 -17.08 1.31
N ARG A 199 6.92 -18.14 0.83
CA ARG A 199 6.69 -19.52 1.28
C ARG A 199 6.88 -19.74 2.78
N LEU A 200 7.70 -18.90 3.44
CA LEU A 200 7.95 -18.99 4.87
C LEU A 200 6.75 -18.50 5.69
N LEU A 201 6.05 -17.45 5.24
CA LEU A 201 4.81 -16.98 5.85
C LEU A 201 3.66 -17.95 5.58
N GLU A 202 3.58 -18.46 4.35
CA GLU A 202 2.57 -19.45 3.94
C GLU A 202 2.70 -20.77 4.74
N ALA A 203 3.90 -21.09 5.21
CA ALA A 203 4.17 -22.23 6.08
C ALA A 203 3.75 -22.03 7.56
N LEU A 204 3.09 -20.91 7.89
CA LEU A 204 2.57 -20.58 9.23
C LEU A 204 1.04 -20.41 9.26
N PRO A 205 0.24 -21.39 8.77
CA PRO A 205 -1.23 -21.27 8.70
C PRO A 205 -1.91 -21.19 10.09
N GLN A 206 -1.23 -21.65 11.14
CA GLN A 206 -1.65 -21.52 12.54
C GLN A 206 -1.46 -20.10 13.11
N VAL A 207 -0.76 -19.24 12.38
CA VAL A 207 -0.51 -17.84 12.76
C VAL A 207 -1.27 -16.91 11.82
N PHE A 208 -1.11 -17.11 10.52
CA PHE A 208 -1.67 -16.26 9.48
C PHE A 208 -2.80 -16.99 8.76
N VAL A 209 -4.00 -16.41 8.86
CA VAL A 209 -5.22 -16.98 8.31
C VAL A 209 -5.64 -16.13 7.11
N PRO A 210 -5.68 -16.71 5.90
CA PRO A 210 -6.27 -16.04 4.74
C PRO A 210 -7.74 -15.72 5.01
N THR A 211 -8.16 -14.52 4.68
CA THR A 211 -9.57 -14.11 4.77
C THR A 211 -10.15 -13.87 3.37
N ALA A 212 -11.44 -13.54 3.30
CA ALA A 212 -12.06 -13.19 2.04
C ALA A 212 -11.32 -12.02 1.36
N PHE A 213 -11.37 -11.98 0.03
CA PHE A 213 -10.82 -10.88 -0.78
C PHE A 213 -9.30 -10.70 -0.69
N ASP A 214 -8.55 -11.80 -0.58
CA ASP A 214 -7.07 -11.81 -0.43
C ASP A 214 -6.60 -11.09 0.84
N GLY A 215 -7.44 -11.01 1.87
CA GLY A 215 -7.08 -10.42 3.15
C GLY A 215 -6.26 -11.37 4.04
N LEU A 216 -5.68 -10.80 5.09
CA LEU A 216 -4.94 -11.56 6.10
C LEU A 216 -5.46 -11.24 7.51
N ALA A 217 -5.56 -12.27 8.34
CA ALA A 217 -5.82 -12.15 9.76
C ALA A 217 -4.74 -12.89 10.56
N ILE A 218 -4.56 -12.50 11.82
CA ILE A 218 -3.77 -13.26 12.78
C ILE A 218 -4.71 -14.18 13.55
N ALA A 219 -4.32 -15.43 13.79
CA ALA A 219 -5.17 -16.40 14.48
C ALA A 219 -5.43 -16.05 15.97
N ASP A 220 -4.44 -15.44 16.64
CA ASP A 220 -4.61 -14.93 18.00
C ASP A 220 -5.50 -13.69 18.01
N ALA A 221 -6.55 -13.71 18.84
CA ALA A 221 -7.59 -12.69 18.82
C ALA A 221 -7.09 -11.29 19.17
N GLU A 222 -6.19 -11.16 20.16
CA GLU A 222 -5.68 -9.86 20.60
C GLU A 222 -4.63 -9.33 19.61
N ALA A 223 -3.75 -10.20 19.11
CA ALA A 223 -2.82 -9.86 18.04
C ALA A 223 -3.56 -9.43 16.78
N ASN A 224 -4.66 -10.12 16.41
CA ASN A 224 -5.48 -9.73 15.27
C ASN A 224 -6.16 -8.39 15.50
N ARG A 225 -6.67 -8.12 16.71
CA ARG A 225 -7.26 -6.81 17.04
C ARG A 225 -6.25 -5.68 16.83
N LEU A 226 -5.01 -5.86 17.30
CA LEU A 226 -3.93 -4.90 17.07
C LEU A 226 -3.56 -4.78 15.58
N PHE A 227 -3.53 -5.91 14.87
CA PHE A 227 -3.22 -5.95 13.44
C PHE A 227 -4.27 -5.21 12.60
N GLN A 228 -5.56 -5.45 12.85
CA GLN A 228 -6.65 -4.77 12.15
C GLN A 228 -6.75 -3.27 12.51
N GLN A 229 -6.23 -2.85 13.67
CA GLN A 229 -6.11 -1.41 13.96
C GLN A 229 -5.12 -0.75 13.01
N THR A 230 -4.02 -1.41 12.67
CA THR A 230 -3.02 -0.84 11.73
C THR A 230 -3.54 -0.69 10.29
N THR A 231 -4.45 -1.57 9.84
CA THR A 231 -5.08 -1.46 8.50
C THR A 231 -6.19 -0.40 8.46
N THR A 232 -6.62 0.11 9.61
CA THR A 232 -7.65 1.16 9.72
C THR A 232 -7.03 2.56 9.71
N TYR A 233 -5.80 2.70 10.20
CA TYR A 233 -5.07 3.97 10.16
C TYR A 233 -4.30 4.06 8.84
N GLY A 234 -4.70 5.00 7.97
CA GLY A 234 -3.98 5.30 6.74
C GLY A 234 -2.50 5.65 6.99
N THR A 235 -1.70 5.65 5.93
CA THR A 235 -0.23 5.77 5.96
C THR A 235 0.33 7.06 6.59
N ASP A 236 -0.51 8.06 6.84
CA ASP A 236 -0.14 9.40 7.35
C ASP A 236 -0.32 9.60 8.87
N VAL A 237 -0.95 8.64 9.56
CA VAL A 237 -1.08 8.72 11.03
C VAL A 237 0.13 8.02 11.67
N GLU A 238 0.66 8.60 12.76
CA GLU A 238 1.69 7.97 13.57
C GLU A 238 1.15 6.62 14.10
N MET A 239 1.60 5.51 13.49
CA MET A 239 1.10 4.18 13.86
C MET A 239 1.52 3.84 15.29
N PRO A 240 0.58 3.65 16.23
CA PRO A 240 0.89 3.45 17.64
C PRO A 240 1.49 2.06 17.92
N VAL A 241 1.32 1.09 17.01
CA VAL A 241 1.78 -0.30 17.15
C VAL A 241 2.52 -0.72 15.90
N ARG A 242 3.83 -1.02 16.03
CA ARG A 242 4.69 -1.51 14.94
C ARG A 242 5.13 -2.96 15.10
N SER A 243 4.97 -3.51 16.30
CA SER A 243 5.35 -4.87 16.65
C SER A 243 4.23 -5.50 17.46
N ILE A 244 3.66 -6.58 16.94
CA ILE A 244 2.54 -7.29 17.54
C ILE A 244 3.06 -8.61 18.11
N PRO A 245 3.02 -8.80 19.43
CA PRO A 245 3.38 -10.06 20.03
C PRO A 245 2.32 -11.12 19.75
N ILE A 246 2.77 -12.32 19.46
CA ILE A 246 1.92 -13.50 19.31
C ILE A 246 2.36 -14.50 20.38
N PRO A 247 1.48 -14.87 21.33
CA PRO A 247 1.82 -15.82 22.37
C PRO A 247 2.07 -17.22 21.78
N PRO A 248 2.86 -18.07 22.48
CA PRO A 248 3.07 -19.44 22.07
C PRO A 248 1.73 -20.20 22.03
N GLY A 249 1.61 -21.13 21.07
CA GLY A 249 0.46 -22.01 20.93
C GLY A 249 0.87 -23.47 21.14
N GLU A 250 -0.06 -24.42 20.98
CA GLU A 250 0.22 -25.85 21.19
C GLU A 250 1.38 -26.36 20.30
N ASP A 251 1.45 -25.90 19.04
CA ASP A 251 2.47 -26.31 18.05
C ASP A 251 3.31 -25.14 17.52
N ARG A 252 3.47 -24.06 18.29
CA ARG A 252 4.28 -22.91 17.86
C ARG A 252 4.96 -22.20 19.03
N ASP A 253 6.18 -21.77 18.77
CA ASP A 253 6.85 -20.80 19.64
C ASP A 253 6.15 -19.44 19.61
N ALA A 254 6.45 -18.62 20.61
CA ALA A 254 6.02 -17.23 20.60
C ALA A 254 6.61 -16.53 19.36
N MET A 255 5.92 -15.52 18.84
CA MET A 255 6.38 -14.78 17.66
C MET A 255 6.19 -13.27 17.85
N ILE A 256 6.90 -12.47 17.08
CA ILE A 256 6.61 -11.05 16.90
C ILE A 256 6.34 -10.81 15.43
N VAL A 257 5.23 -10.14 15.13
CA VAL A 257 4.91 -9.64 13.79
C VAL A 257 5.23 -8.16 13.73
N HIS A 258 6.18 -7.79 12.88
CA HIS A 258 6.55 -6.42 12.59
C HIS A 258 5.74 -5.89 11.41
N ILE A 259 5.23 -4.66 11.54
CA ILE A 259 4.52 -3.95 10.50
C ILE A 259 5.37 -2.75 10.09
N ILE A 260 5.81 -2.76 8.84
CA ILE A 260 6.74 -1.78 8.27
C ILE A 260 5.98 -1.01 7.18
N PRO A 261 5.65 0.28 7.39
CA PRO A 261 5.06 1.09 6.35
C PRO A 261 6.08 1.33 5.23
N LEU A 262 5.66 1.11 4.00
CA LEU A 262 6.47 1.29 2.81
C LEU A 262 6.17 2.66 2.21
N ARG A 263 7.19 3.53 2.19
CA ARG A 263 7.07 4.91 1.69
C ARG A 263 8.10 5.17 0.60
N ARG A 264 7.75 6.05 -0.35
CA ARG A 264 8.65 6.52 -1.42
C ARG A 264 9.28 5.34 -2.17
N LEU A 265 10.62 5.26 -2.21
CA LEU A 265 11.35 4.19 -2.88
C LEU A 265 10.94 2.78 -2.42
N ALA A 266 10.58 2.59 -1.15
CA ALA A 266 10.12 1.29 -0.67
C ALA A 266 8.75 0.92 -1.28
N HIS A 267 7.86 1.89 -1.46
CA HIS A 267 6.57 1.68 -2.13
C HIS A 267 6.78 1.23 -3.59
N GLU A 268 7.74 1.84 -4.30
CA GLU A 268 8.10 1.46 -5.66
C GLU A 268 8.74 0.06 -5.75
N LEU A 269 9.71 -0.23 -4.88
CA LEU A 269 10.39 -1.53 -4.82
C LEU A 269 9.41 -2.68 -4.59
N PHE A 270 8.42 -2.47 -3.73
CA PHE A 270 7.37 -3.43 -3.44
C PHE A 270 6.09 -3.17 -4.26
N SER A 271 6.24 -2.57 -5.44
CA SER A 271 5.20 -2.59 -6.49
C SER A 271 3.87 -1.93 -6.11
N GLY A 272 3.94 -0.86 -5.33
CA GLY A 272 2.77 -0.14 -4.84
C GLY A 272 2.19 -0.73 -3.55
N ALA A 273 2.92 -1.60 -2.86
CA ALA A 273 2.52 -2.05 -1.52
C ALA A 273 2.66 -0.91 -0.49
N ASP A 274 1.70 -0.79 0.41
CA ASP A 274 1.72 0.21 1.47
C ASP A 274 2.42 -0.29 2.74
N MET A 275 2.44 -1.62 2.93
CA MET A 275 2.97 -2.24 4.13
C MET A 275 3.70 -3.55 3.83
N LEU A 276 4.77 -3.80 4.57
CA LEU A 276 5.45 -5.08 4.70
C LEU A 276 5.18 -5.62 6.10
N ILE A 277 4.68 -6.84 6.19
CA ILE A 277 4.67 -7.61 7.44
C ILE A 277 5.79 -8.64 7.42
N ALA A 278 6.49 -8.75 8.54
CA ALA A 278 7.52 -9.74 8.76
C ALA A 278 7.33 -10.42 10.12
N ALA A 279 7.46 -11.75 10.17
CA ALA A 279 7.26 -12.52 11.39
C ALA A 279 8.58 -13.14 11.87
N THR A 280 8.89 -12.95 13.15
CA THR A 280 10.10 -13.52 13.77
C THR A 280 9.69 -14.46 14.89
N ALA A 281 10.11 -15.73 14.80
CA ALA A 281 9.92 -16.69 15.88
C ALA A 281 10.87 -16.37 17.05
N LEU A 282 10.34 -16.45 18.25
CA LEU A 282 11.06 -16.21 19.49
C LEU A 282 11.63 -17.55 19.97
N ASN A 283 12.94 -17.73 19.82
CA ASN A 283 13.62 -18.90 20.37
C ASN A 283 13.69 -18.78 21.90
N PRO A 284 13.11 -19.72 22.69
CA PRO A 284 13.10 -19.65 24.16
C PRO A 284 14.48 -19.74 24.83
N THR A 285 15.53 -20.01 24.05
CA THR A 285 16.81 -20.50 24.56
C THR A 285 17.86 -19.43 24.90
N ASN A 286 17.67 -18.12 24.69
CA ASN A 286 18.74 -17.14 25.02
C ASN A 286 18.31 -15.72 25.39
N LEU A 287 18.97 -15.22 26.46
CA LEU A 287 19.19 -13.84 26.96
C LEU A 287 18.13 -12.75 26.70
N VAL A 288 17.68 -12.12 27.80
CA VAL A 288 16.88 -10.89 27.80
C VAL A 288 17.54 -9.86 26.86
N PRO A 289 16.83 -9.32 25.85
CA PRO A 289 17.38 -8.39 24.88
C PRO A 289 17.90 -7.14 25.59
N SER A 290 19.02 -6.59 25.12
CA SER A 290 19.57 -5.39 25.72
C SER A 290 18.57 -4.23 25.64
N PRO A 291 18.55 -3.29 26.60
CA PRO A 291 17.65 -2.13 26.56
C PRO A 291 17.72 -1.36 25.25
N THR A 292 18.90 -1.30 24.61
CA THR A 292 19.07 -0.68 23.29
C THR A 292 18.27 -1.40 22.20
N VAL A 293 18.25 -2.74 22.22
CA VAL A 293 17.44 -3.55 21.29
C VAL A 293 15.94 -3.35 21.55
N LEU A 294 15.53 -3.32 22.82
CA LEU A 294 14.13 -3.08 23.20
C LEU A 294 13.61 -1.69 22.81
N THR A 295 14.50 -0.70 22.81
CA THR A 295 14.19 0.65 22.33
C THR A 295 13.83 0.62 20.85
N GLY A 296 14.61 -0.10 20.03
CA GLY A 296 14.38 -0.20 18.58
C GLY A 296 13.23 -1.14 18.16
N LEU A 297 12.96 -2.21 18.92
CA LEU A 297 11.93 -3.19 18.56
C LEU A 297 10.50 -2.77 18.95
N PHE A 298 10.36 -1.97 20.00
CA PHE A 298 9.06 -1.63 20.60
C PHE A 298 8.87 -0.12 20.79
N ASP A 299 9.71 0.72 20.17
CA ASP A 299 9.70 2.19 20.32
C ASP A 299 9.68 2.65 21.79
N LEU A 300 10.32 1.87 22.68
CA LEU A 300 10.44 2.21 24.10
C LEU A 300 11.44 3.36 24.25
N THR A 301 11.15 4.30 25.14
CA THR A 301 12.17 5.26 25.58
C THR A 301 13.30 4.52 26.31
N PRO A 302 14.51 5.11 26.42
CA PRO A 302 15.59 4.48 27.17
C PRO A 302 15.24 4.14 28.62
N ALA A 303 14.34 4.91 29.25
CA ALA A 303 13.85 4.63 30.60
C ALA A 303 12.89 3.44 30.63
N GLU A 304 11.95 3.38 29.68
CA GLU A 304 11.01 2.26 29.52
C GLU A 304 11.74 0.96 29.21
N ALA A 305 12.73 0.99 28.31
CA ALA A 305 13.52 -0.18 27.95
C ALA A 305 14.35 -0.73 29.13
N ARG A 306 14.92 0.15 29.98
CA ARG A 306 15.61 -0.26 31.20
C ARG A 306 14.68 -0.92 32.21
N LEU A 307 13.47 -0.38 32.36
CA LEU A 307 12.44 -0.95 33.23
C LEU A 307 12.00 -2.33 32.72
N ALA A 308 11.68 -2.42 31.43
CA ALA A 308 11.29 -3.65 30.73
C ALA A 308 12.35 -4.77 30.86
N ALA A 309 13.62 -4.45 30.66
CA ALA A 309 14.73 -5.41 30.80
C ALA A 309 14.88 -5.89 32.25
N ALA A 310 14.79 -5.00 33.25
CA ALA A 310 14.88 -5.37 34.66
C ALA A 310 13.73 -6.30 35.09
N LEU A 311 12.50 -5.99 34.67
CA LEU A 311 11.34 -6.85 34.95
C LEU A 311 11.48 -8.23 34.28
N SER A 312 12.09 -8.29 33.10
CA SER A 312 12.36 -9.54 32.36
C SER A 312 13.44 -10.42 32.98
N ALA A 313 14.38 -9.80 33.70
CA ALA A 313 15.36 -10.50 34.51
C ALA A 313 14.78 -11.09 35.81
N GLY A 314 13.49 -10.83 36.10
CA GLY A 314 12.79 -11.33 37.29
C GLY A 314 12.76 -10.34 38.46
N ASP A 315 13.22 -9.10 38.26
CA ASP A 315 13.15 -8.09 39.32
C ASP A 315 11.70 -7.67 39.60
N ASN A 316 11.41 -7.43 40.88
CA ASN A 316 10.15 -6.85 41.34
C ASN A 316 10.09 -5.34 41.01
N LEU A 317 8.95 -4.85 40.51
CA LEU A 317 8.74 -3.44 40.16
C LEU A 317 9.11 -2.46 41.28
N LYS A 318 8.82 -2.78 42.55
CA LYS A 318 9.23 -1.95 43.70
C LYS A 318 10.75 -1.89 43.86
N ALA A 319 11.44 -3.01 43.63
CA ALA A 319 12.90 -3.07 43.71
C ALA A 319 13.55 -2.29 42.56
N VAL A 320 13.00 -2.39 41.35
CA VAL A 320 13.49 -1.61 40.20
C VAL A 320 13.28 -0.11 40.44
N ALA A 321 12.12 0.29 40.94
CA ALA A 321 11.82 1.69 41.27
C ALA A 321 12.82 2.27 42.29
N ALA A 322 13.08 1.51 43.37
CA ALA A 322 14.05 1.90 44.40
C ALA A 322 15.48 2.04 43.81
N ARG A 323 15.92 1.08 42.99
CA ARG A 323 17.26 1.10 42.38
C ARG A 323 17.44 2.19 41.33
N THR A 324 16.36 2.60 40.65
CA THR A 324 16.39 3.65 39.62
C THR A 324 16.01 5.03 40.16
N ASN A 325 15.84 5.15 41.48
CA ASN A 325 15.52 6.39 42.19
C ASN A 325 14.24 7.08 41.68
N ILE A 326 13.24 6.28 41.30
CA ILE A 326 11.90 6.75 40.91
C ILE A 326 10.84 6.26 41.89
N THR A 327 9.72 6.97 41.96
CA THR A 327 8.59 6.54 42.78
C THR A 327 7.91 5.30 42.19
N TYR A 328 7.25 4.51 43.05
CA TYR A 328 6.47 3.36 42.60
C TYR A 328 5.32 3.76 41.64
N SER A 329 4.72 4.94 41.83
CA SER A 329 3.68 5.42 40.91
C SER A 329 4.27 5.75 39.52
N THR A 330 5.44 6.39 39.47
CA THR A 330 6.15 6.66 38.21
C THR A 330 6.52 5.36 37.49
N ALA A 331 7.01 4.36 38.22
CA ALA A 331 7.32 3.05 37.66
C ALA A 331 6.06 2.36 37.08
N ARG A 332 4.90 2.51 37.73
CA ARG A 332 3.62 2.01 37.24
C ARG A 332 3.17 2.73 35.97
N THR A 333 3.31 4.06 35.90
CA THR A 333 3.01 4.82 34.67
C THR A 333 3.90 4.40 33.50
N TYR A 334 5.20 4.16 33.73
CA TYR A 334 6.07 3.62 32.70
C TYR A 334 5.65 2.21 32.27
N LEU A 335 5.23 1.36 33.22
CA LEU A 335 4.73 0.02 32.90
C LEU A 335 3.45 0.05 32.05
N GLU A 336 2.53 0.97 32.34
CA GLU A 336 1.31 1.19 31.54
C GLU A 336 1.63 1.65 30.11
N ARG A 337 2.63 2.52 29.94
CA ARG A 337 3.11 2.95 28.61
C ARG A 337 3.80 1.82 27.85
N ILE A 338 4.61 1.02 28.55
CA ILE A 338 5.24 -0.17 27.97
C ILE A 338 4.14 -1.10 27.48
N PHE A 339 3.16 -1.43 28.31
CA PHE A 339 2.00 -2.25 27.96
C PHE A 339 1.27 -1.77 26.71
N ALA A 340 1.04 -0.47 26.58
CA ALA A 340 0.43 0.12 25.39
C ALA A 340 1.31 -0.07 24.13
N LYS A 341 2.62 0.16 24.24
CA LYS A 341 3.58 0.05 23.12
C LYS A 341 3.87 -1.40 22.73
N THR A 342 3.81 -2.32 23.69
CA THR A 342 4.09 -3.74 23.50
C THR A 342 2.84 -4.58 23.29
N GLY A 343 1.64 -4.00 23.38
CA GLY A 343 0.38 -4.72 23.25
C GLY A 343 0.14 -5.77 24.34
N THR A 344 0.72 -5.60 25.54
CA THR A 344 0.60 -6.55 26.66
C THR A 344 -0.20 -5.94 27.80
N HIS A 345 -0.91 -6.73 28.60
CA HIS A 345 -1.78 -6.21 29.67
C HIS A 345 -1.24 -6.45 31.09
N HIS A 346 -0.33 -7.42 31.26
CA HIS A 346 0.24 -7.78 32.55
C HIS A 346 1.74 -8.10 32.47
N GLN A 347 2.46 -7.94 33.60
CA GLN A 347 3.91 -8.09 33.66
C GLN A 347 4.38 -9.46 33.15
N ALA A 348 3.64 -10.55 33.44
CA ALA A 348 4.00 -11.88 32.94
C ALA A 348 4.00 -11.97 31.41
N GLN A 349 3.03 -11.32 30.74
CA GLN A 349 2.96 -11.26 29.27
C GLN A 349 4.11 -10.43 28.69
N LEU A 350 4.43 -9.30 29.32
CA LEU A 350 5.59 -8.49 28.94
C LEU A 350 6.90 -9.27 29.08
N VAL A 351 7.10 -9.99 30.18
CA VAL A 351 8.31 -10.81 30.38
C VAL A 351 8.40 -11.93 29.35
N ALA A 352 7.29 -12.58 29.01
CA ALA A 352 7.25 -13.61 27.97
C ALA A 352 7.62 -13.04 26.58
N LEU A 353 7.06 -11.88 26.23
CA LEU A 353 7.40 -11.17 24.99
C LEU A 353 8.88 -10.79 24.93
N LEU A 354 9.41 -10.19 26.00
CA LEU A 354 10.76 -9.67 26.02
C LEU A 354 11.81 -10.79 26.00
N LYS A 355 11.56 -11.91 26.69
CA LYS A 355 12.45 -13.08 26.62
C LYS A 355 12.54 -13.70 25.22
N GLY A 356 11.67 -13.30 24.31
CA GLY A 356 11.67 -13.79 22.96
C GLY A 356 12.26 -12.86 21.89
N ALA A 357 12.33 -11.55 22.12
CA ALA A 357 12.56 -10.56 21.07
C ALA A 357 14.05 -10.43 20.64
N GLN A 358 14.48 -11.00 19.50
CA GLN A 358 15.80 -10.68 18.92
C GLN A 358 15.77 -9.46 17.99
N ALA A 359 16.88 -8.71 17.95
CA ALA A 359 17.15 -7.77 16.86
C ALA A 359 17.61 -8.54 15.59
N PRO A 360 17.31 -8.04 14.38
CA PRO A 360 17.84 -8.62 13.15
C PRO A 360 19.38 -8.64 13.20
N VAL A 361 19.96 -9.79 12.88
CA VAL A 361 21.41 -10.00 12.86
C VAL A 361 22.02 -9.09 11.78
N ASN A 362 22.86 -8.14 12.19
CA ASN A 362 23.68 -7.36 11.27
C ASN A 362 24.67 -8.33 10.59
N PRO A 363 24.77 -8.39 9.26
CA PRO A 363 25.81 -9.18 8.61
C PRO A 363 27.17 -8.62 9.05
N SER A 364 27.90 -9.43 9.80
CA SER A 364 29.26 -9.14 10.22
C SER A 364 30.11 -8.79 9.01
N LYS A 365 30.75 -7.61 9.04
CA LYS A 365 31.85 -7.29 8.13
C LYS A 365 32.92 -8.36 8.31
N GLY A 366 33.03 -9.26 7.33
CA GLY A 366 34.11 -10.23 7.25
C GLY A 366 35.43 -9.51 7.00
N ASN A 367 36.46 -9.97 7.73
CA ASN A 367 37.87 -9.66 7.50
C ASN A 367 38.31 -10.00 6.07
#